data_AF-A0A1J5K1F3-F1
#
_entry.id   AF-A0A1J5K1F3-F1
#
_cell.length_a   1.000
_cell.length_b   1.000
_cell.length_c   1.000
_cell.angle_alpha   90.00
_cell.angle_beta   90.00
_cell.angle_gamma   90.00
#
_symmetry.space_group_name_H-M   'P 1'
#
loop_
_entity.id
_entity.type
_entity.pdbx_description
1 polymer ?
#
loop_
_entity_poly.entity_id
_entity_poly.type
_entity_poly.pdbx_seq_one_letter_code
_entity_poly.pdbx_strand_id
1 'polypeptide(L)'
;MKFLLSLLATTLIFAAPVKLTTFNAGLAHTYVPYATQRIAPIIDALSSQDSDVLCLQEVWKKEDRNLIIESLKSQYPHSHFTKIEQERASKKPICKIKELFGKDRFVTCTLKQCKKLDGDDFTSCVINKCGESLVRLKNTNRQCAASLMAQVGKSSTASIWAVINPFKKAALFTYEGSNGLLLLSKKKMTNKSLLNMSDISTLSRRSALKASVEDVGNIYCTHLSANLEDEAPYAGKFNSWGEENYAQAEKLLEDALDADEPTAMMGDFNCGHAVSGTNLSSELVESCDLLNSFFKDAIEEENPSCTFCSENEIAGTKLNRLIDHIYTRGLYTSSEEVVLKQKVRVTIDGKEKLVNLSDHYGVSITVEQ
;
A
#
# COMPACT_ATOMS: atom_id res chain seq x y z
N MET A 1 -65.21 15.74 -22.94
CA MET A 1 -64.23 15.31 -21.92
C MET A 1 -62.85 15.36 -22.56
N LYS A 2 -62.08 16.44 -22.34
CA LYS A 2 -60.74 16.61 -22.94
C LYS A 2 -59.73 15.91 -22.02
N PHE A 3 -59.16 14.79 -22.48
CA PHE A 3 -58.03 14.15 -21.81
C PHE A 3 -56.79 15.01 -22.02
N LEU A 4 -56.35 15.68 -20.95
CA LEU A 4 -55.04 16.33 -20.89
C LEU A 4 -54.01 15.22 -20.63
N LEU A 5 -53.29 14.80 -21.68
CA LEU A 5 -52.16 13.88 -21.55
C LEU A 5 -50.96 14.69 -21.04
N SER A 6 -50.74 14.67 -19.72
CA SER A 6 -49.55 15.28 -19.12
C SER A 6 -48.35 14.36 -19.35
N LEU A 7 -47.52 14.70 -20.34
CA LEU A 7 -46.23 14.07 -20.56
C LEU A 7 -45.29 14.52 -19.42
N LEU A 8 -45.15 13.71 -18.37
CA LEU A 8 -44.03 13.86 -17.44
C LEU A 8 -42.76 13.44 -18.19
N ALA A 9 -42.04 14.42 -18.72
CA ALA A 9 -40.65 14.23 -19.12
C ALA A 9 -39.83 14.07 -17.84
N THR A 10 -39.62 12.83 -17.40
CA THR A 10 -38.58 12.49 -16.43
C THR A 10 -37.24 12.77 -17.09
N THR A 11 -36.69 13.97 -16.85
CA THR A 11 -35.30 14.25 -17.16
C THR A 11 -34.44 13.35 -16.27
N LEU A 12 -33.92 12.27 -16.84
CA LEU A 12 -32.83 11.51 -16.25
C LEU A 12 -31.64 12.47 -16.11
N ILE A 13 -31.38 12.93 -14.89
CA ILE A 13 -30.16 13.66 -14.57
C ILE A 13 -29.07 12.59 -14.47
N PHE A 14 -28.33 12.38 -15.55
CA PHE A 14 -27.10 11.61 -15.48
C PHE A 14 -26.10 12.40 -14.65
N ALA A 15 -25.57 11.77 -13.59
CA ALA A 15 -24.47 12.35 -12.84
C ALA A 15 -23.28 12.55 -13.80
N ALA A 16 -22.55 13.66 -13.62
CA ALA A 16 -21.36 13.90 -14.43
C ALA A 16 -20.33 12.77 -14.17
N PRO A 17 -19.58 12.32 -15.19
CA PRO A 17 -18.55 11.31 -15.02
C PRO A 17 -17.54 11.72 -13.95
N VAL A 18 -17.06 10.77 -13.16
CA VAL A 18 -16.13 11.00 -12.05
C VAL A 18 -14.82 10.29 -12.32
N LYS A 19 -13.69 11.01 -12.25
CA LYS A 19 -12.36 10.44 -12.45
C LYS A 19 -11.74 9.98 -11.14
N LEU A 20 -11.50 8.67 -11.01
CA LEU A 20 -10.89 8.04 -9.86
C LEU A 20 -9.44 7.67 -10.19
N THR A 21 -8.50 8.03 -9.32
CA THR A 21 -7.08 7.70 -9.52
C THR A 21 -6.45 7.12 -8.26
N THR A 22 -5.70 6.03 -8.41
CA THR A 22 -4.84 5.48 -7.36
C THR A 22 -3.37 5.65 -7.73
N PHE A 23 -2.53 5.93 -6.73
CA PHE A 23 -1.09 6.09 -6.93
C PHE A 23 -0.29 5.77 -5.66
N ASN A 24 0.55 4.75 -5.73
CA ASN A 24 1.56 4.52 -4.71
C ASN A 24 2.69 5.56 -4.89
N ALA A 25 2.84 6.47 -3.92
CA ALA A 25 3.76 7.59 -4.03
C ALA A 25 5.23 7.22 -3.76
N GLY A 26 5.49 6.00 -3.28
CA GLY A 26 6.84 5.52 -2.99
C GLY A 26 7.59 6.44 -2.02
N LEU A 27 6.92 6.98 -0.99
CA LEU A 27 7.51 7.87 0.02
C LEU A 27 8.03 7.09 1.25
N ALA A 28 8.34 5.80 1.09
CA ALA A 28 9.13 5.04 2.05
C ALA A 28 10.58 5.55 2.09
N HIS A 29 10.81 6.64 2.83
CA HIS A 29 12.15 7.20 3.01
C HIS A 29 13.13 6.12 3.46
N THR A 30 14.36 6.17 2.93
CA THR A 30 15.44 5.19 3.12
C THR A 30 15.25 3.85 2.42
N TYR A 31 14.07 3.59 1.84
CA TYR A 31 13.79 2.41 1.04
C TYR A 31 13.71 2.78 -0.45
N VAL A 32 12.74 3.61 -0.84
CA VAL A 32 12.59 4.05 -2.22
C VAL A 32 13.55 5.22 -2.50
N PRO A 33 14.37 5.16 -3.57
CA PRO A 33 15.34 6.19 -3.89
C PRO A 33 14.75 7.60 -3.96
N TYR A 34 15.48 8.58 -3.41
CA TYR A 34 15.21 10.01 -3.55
C TYR A 34 13.83 10.49 -3.07
N ALA A 35 13.17 9.75 -2.17
CA ALA A 35 11.83 10.10 -1.66
C ALA A 35 11.71 11.56 -1.19
N THR A 36 12.72 12.08 -0.49
CA THR A 36 12.74 13.48 -0.02
C THR A 36 12.74 14.48 -1.18
N GLN A 37 13.49 14.20 -2.25
CA GLN A 37 13.61 15.10 -3.39
C GLN A 37 12.40 15.02 -4.33
N ARG A 38 11.70 13.88 -4.36
CA ARG A 38 10.53 13.64 -5.22
C ARG A 38 9.23 14.25 -4.70
N ILE A 39 9.15 14.64 -3.42
CA ILE A 39 7.89 15.10 -2.82
C ILE A 39 7.24 16.30 -3.53
N ALA A 40 8.02 17.33 -3.85
CA ALA A 40 7.50 18.50 -4.56
C ALA A 40 7.09 18.16 -6.00
N PRO A 41 7.91 17.45 -6.81
CA PRO A 41 7.47 16.95 -8.11
C PRO A 41 6.22 16.06 -8.08
N ILE A 42 6.05 15.23 -7.04
CA ILE A 42 4.83 14.42 -6.85
C ILE A 42 3.63 15.35 -6.65
N ILE A 43 3.74 16.35 -5.77
CA ILE A 43 2.66 17.33 -5.55
C ILE A 43 2.31 18.06 -6.84
N ASP A 44 3.29 18.52 -7.62
CA ASP A 44 3.06 19.19 -8.90
C ASP A 44 2.35 18.28 -9.91
N ALA A 45 2.76 17.02 -9.96
CA ALA A 45 2.15 16.02 -10.83
C ALA A 45 0.69 15.73 -10.44
N LEU A 46 0.41 15.57 -9.14
CA LEU A 46 -0.93 15.35 -8.59
C LEU A 46 -1.83 16.58 -8.79
N SER A 47 -1.29 17.79 -8.63
CA SER A 47 -1.97 19.06 -8.89
C SER A 47 -2.35 19.25 -10.36
N SER A 48 -1.61 18.59 -11.26
CA SER A 48 -1.88 18.61 -12.69
C SER A 48 -2.80 17.47 -13.14
N GLN A 49 -3.16 16.54 -12.25
CA GLN A 49 -4.12 15.48 -12.55
C GLN A 49 -5.54 16.04 -12.49
N ASP A 50 -6.36 15.70 -13.48
CA ASP A 50 -7.80 16.01 -13.47
C ASP A 50 -8.62 14.94 -12.73
N SER A 51 -8.09 14.41 -11.63
CA SER A 51 -8.81 13.40 -10.83
C SER A 51 -9.84 14.09 -9.94
N ASP A 52 -11.00 13.48 -9.73
CA ASP A 52 -11.96 13.93 -8.72
C ASP A 52 -11.66 13.31 -7.36
N VAL A 53 -11.16 12.07 -7.35
CA VAL A 53 -10.79 11.33 -6.15
C VAL A 53 -9.40 10.73 -6.34
N LEU A 54 -8.51 10.97 -5.38
CA LEU A 54 -7.15 10.44 -5.33
C LEU A 54 -6.98 9.51 -4.13
N CYS A 55 -6.65 8.25 -4.37
CA CYS A 55 -6.18 7.32 -3.36
C CYS A 55 -4.65 7.21 -3.44
N LEU A 56 -3.96 7.66 -2.39
CA LEU A 56 -2.50 7.62 -2.32
C LEU A 56 -2.04 6.57 -1.31
N GLN A 57 -1.04 5.78 -1.70
CA GLN A 57 -0.35 4.85 -0.84
C GLN A 57 1.08 5.32 -0.54
N GLU A 58 1.70 4.71 0.47
CA GLU A 58 3.06 4.99 0.91
C GLU A 58 3.36 6.41 1.38
N VAL A 59 2.33 7.17 1.77
CA VAL A 59 2.50 8.48 2.42
C VAL A 59 2.74 8.28 3.92
N TRP A 60 3.92 7.76 4.26
CA TRP A 60 4.20 7.23 5.60
C TRP A 60 4.35 8.31 6.67
N LYS A 61 5.08 9.39 6.41
CA LYS A 61 5.37 10.41 7.43
C LYS A 61 4.26 11.44 7.54
N LYS A 62 4.11 11.98 8.76
CA LYS A 62 3.15 13.04 9.04
C LYS A 62 3.46 14.31 8.25
N GLU A 63 4.74 14.64 8.13
CA GLU A 63 5.23 15.85 7.47
C GLU A 63 4.87 15.83 5.97
N ASP A 64 5.17 14.72 5.29
CA ASP A 64 4.87 14.56 3.86
C ASP A 64 3.36 14.62 3.60
N ARG A 65 2.59 13.89 4.42
CA ARG A 65 1.13 13.89 4.32
C ARG A 65 0.54 15.29 4.48
N ASN A 66 1.00 16.03 5.49
CA ASN A 66 0.53 17.39 5.74
C ASN A 66 0.91 18.33 4.59
N LEU A 67 2.12 18.19 4.04
CA LEU A 67 2.57 18.98 2.91
C LEU A 67 1.68 18.72 1.67
N ILE A 68 1.44 17.46 1.34
CA ILE A 68 0.56 17.08 0.22
C ILE A 68 -0.85 17.65 0.41
N ILE A 69 -1.45 17.47 1.60
CA ILE A 69 -2.79 17.97 1.90
C ILE A 69 -2.88 19.48 1.74
N GLU A 70 -1.96 20.24 2.34
CA GLU A 70 -2.02 21.70 2.28
C GLU A 70 -1.73 22.24 0.89
N SER A 71 -0.79 21.63 0.14
CA SER A 71 -0.49 22.03 -1.24
C SER A 71 -1.63 21.76 -2.22
N LEU A 72 -2.40 20.68 -2.02
CA LEU A 72 -3.48 20.28 -2.93
C LEU A 72 -4.87 20.75 -2.46
N LYS A 73 -4.97 21.44 -1.32
CA LYS A 73 -6.22 21.83 -0.66
C LYS A 73 -7.18 22.67 -1.51
N SER A 74 -6.65 23.51 -2.39
CA SER A 74 -7.46 24.34 -3.27
C SER A 74 -8.20 23.54 -4.34
N GLN A 75 -7.63 22.40 -4.75
CA GLN A 75 -8.24 21.48 -5.71
C GLN A 75 -9.03 20.37 -5.00
N TYR A 76 -8.45 19.79 -3.95
CA TYR A 76 -9.03 18.69 -3.18
C TYR A 76 -9.32 19.16 -1.74
N PRO A 77 -10.43 19.89 -1.51
CA PRO A 77 -10.75 20.45 -0.20
C PRO A 77 -11.13 19.39 0.84
N HIS A 78 -11.37 18.15 0.42
CA HIS A 78 -11.70 17.04 1.30
C HIS A 78 -10.54 16.05 1.39
N SER A 79 -10.10 15.73 2.61
CA SER A 79 -9.12 14.69 2.87
C SER A 79 -9.59 13.68 3.92
N HIS A 80 -9.12 12.44 3.82
CA HIS A 80 -9.32 11.38 4.81
C HIS A 80 -8.00 10.63 5.01
N PHE A 81 -7.64 10.43 6.27
CA PHE A 81 -6.41 9.77 6.71
C PHE A 81 -6.53 9.43 8.19
N THR A 82 -5.64 8.58 8.70
CA THR A 82 -5.60 8.20 10.11
C THR A 82 -4.47 8.88 10.87
N LYS A 83 -4.67 9.03 12.19
CA LYS A 83 -3.57 9.35 13.09
C LYS A 83 -2.51 8.25 13.01
N ILE A 84 -1.25 8.67 13.03
CA ILE A 84 -0.11 7.75 13.10
C ILE A 84 0.03 7.34 14.56
N GLU A 85 -0.21 6.06 14.83
CA GLU A 85 -0.17 5.49 16.17
C GLU A 85 0.57 4.16 16.13
N GLN A 86 1.65 4.09 16.91
CA GLN A 86 2.46 2.88 17.00
C GLN A 86 1.80 1.84 17.89
N GLU A 87 1.49 0.69 17.34
CA GLU A 87 1.14 -0.48 18.13
C GLU A 87 2.38 -1.05 18.81
N ARG A 88 2.24 -1.33 20.11
CA ARG A 88 3.36 -1.79 20.92
C ARG A 88 3.09 -3.17 21.44
N ALA A 89 4.17 -3.93 21.61
CA ALA A 89 4.14 -5.26 22.18
C ALA A 89 3.38 -5.29 23.52
N SER A 90 2.72 -6.41 23.78
CA SER A 90 1.89 -6.58 24.98
C SER A 90 2.70 -6.53 26.28
N LYS A 91 3.96 -6.99 26.25
CA LYS A 91 4.84 -7.15 27.42
C LYS A 91 6.20 -6.47 27.21
N LYS A 92 6.94 -6.26 28.31
CA LYS A 92 8.32 -5.75 28.33
C LYS A 92 9.18 -6.60 29.29
N PRO A 93 10.40 -7.00 28.89
CA PRO A 93 10.88 -7.03 27.50
C PRO A 93 10.03 -8.01 26.66
N ILE A 94 9.92 -7.76 25.34
CA ILE A 94 9.14 -8.66 24.48
C ILE A 94 9.93 -9.92 24.13
N CYS A 95 11.25 -9.78 23.99
CA CYS A 95 12.16 -10.89 23.76
C CYS A 95 12.96 -11.20 25.03
N LYS A 96 13.08 -12.49 25.36
CA LYS A 96 14.07 -12.95 26.34
C LYS A 96 15.42 -13.12 25.66
N ILE A 97 16.52 -12.88 26.38
CA ILE A 97 17.88 -13.07 25.85
C ILE A 97 18.07 -14.48 25.25
N LYS A 98 17.55 -15.52 25.92
CA LYS A 98 17.61 -16.91 25.44
C LYS A 98 16.80 -17.22 24.17
N GLU A 99 15.88 -16.33 23.79
CA GLU A 99 15.10 -16.45 22.55
C GLU A 99 15.89 -15.87 21.37
N LEU A 100 16.78 -14.91 21.62
CA LEU A 100 17.59 -14.24 20.61
C LEU A 100 18.98 -14.87 20.46
N PHE A 101 19.58 -15.32 21.56
CA PHE A 101 20.97 -15.80 21.62
C PHE A 101 21.05 -17.29 21.98
N GLY A 102 22.00 -17.99 21.37
CA GLY A 102 22.24 -19.41 21.59
C GLY A 102 22.31 -20.20 20.28
N LYS A 103 22.49 -21.52 20.39
CA LYS A 103 22.46 -22.42 19.23
C LYS A 103 21.11 -22.28 18.52
N ASP A 104 21.14 -22.16 17.20
CA ASP A 104 19.96 -22.10 16.32
C ASP A 104 19.01 -20.90 16.56
N ARG A 105 19.50 -19.84 17.22
CA ARG A 105 18.77 -18.59 17.48
C ARG A 105 19.10 -17.50 16.47
N PHE A 106 18.11 -16.68 16.15
CA PHE A 106 18.18 -15.72 15.05
C PHE A 106 19.36 -14.76 15.16
N VAL A 107 19.50 -14.04 16.28
CA VAL A 107 20.60 -13.06 16.44
C VAL A 107 21.96 -13.75 16.42
N THR A 108 22.07 -14.95 17.01
CA THR A 108 23.33 -15.72 16.94
C THR A 108 23.66 -16.18 15.53
N CYS A 109 22.66 -16.57 14.74
CA CYS A 109 22.84 -16.90 13.33
C CYS A 109 23.33 -15.67 12.55
N THR A 110 22.62 -14.54 12.65
CA THR A 110 22.98 -13.31 11.94
C THR A 110 24.39 -12.84 12.27
N LEU A 111 24.77 -12.87 13.56
CA LEU A 111 26.11 -12.46 14.00
C LEU A 111 27.23 -13.45 13.61
N LYS A 112 26.91 -14.72 13.33
CA LYS A 112 27.90 -15.72 12.90
C LYS A 112 28.03 -15.79 11.38
N GLN A 113 26.91 -15.76 10.68
CA GLN A 113 26.84 -16.00 9.24
C GLN A 113 26.89 -14.71 8.42
N CYS A 114 26.38 -13.58 8.96
CA CYS A 114 26.15 -12.36 8.18
C CYS A 114 26.90 -11.11 8.70
N LYS A 115 27.71 -11.21 9.76
CA LYS A 115 28.31 -10.06 10.48
C LYS A 115 29.15 -9.08 9.63
N LYS A 116 29.65 -9.49 8.47
CA LYS A 116 30.53 -8.67 7.61
C LYS A 116 29.85 -8.22 6.31
N LEU A 117 28.58 -8.52 6.17
CA LEU A 117 27.79 -8.13 5.00
C LEU A 117 27.01 -6.87 5.36
N ASP A 118 26.71 -6.07 4.35
CA ASP A 118 25.85 -4.89 4.40
C ASP A 118 24.82 -4.94 3.26
N GLY A 119 23.88 -4.00 3.28
CA GLY A 119 22.85 -3.87 2.24
C GLY A 119 22.16 -5.18 1.84
N ASP A 120 22.04 -5.39 0.53
CA ASP A 120 21.36 -6.54 -0.07
C ASP A 120 22.07 -7.87 0.22
N ASP A 121 23.40 -7.87 0.34
CA ASP A 121 24.18 -9.06 0.69
C ASP A 121 23.85 -9.53 2.11
N PHE A 122 23.70 -8.58 3.05
CA PHE A 122 23.28 -8.90 4.41
C PHE A 122 21.87 -9.47 4.44
N THR A 123 20.92 -8.82 3.75
CA THR A 123 19.53 -9.27 3.65
C THR A 123 19.46 -10.67 3.06
N SER A 124 20.13 -10.89 1.93
CA SER A 124 20.24 -12.19 1.27
C SER A 124 20.83 -13.27 2.19
N CYS A 125 21.85 -12.92 2.98
CA CYS A 125 22.40 -13.84 3.98
C CYS A 125 21.39 -14.18 5.08
N VAL A 126 20.68 -13.18 5.61
CA VAL A 126 19.70 -13.39 6.68
C VAL A 126 18.57 -14.30 6.20
N ILE A 127 18.03 -14.08 5.00
CA ILE A 127 16.98 -14.92 4.41
C ILE A 127 17.49 -16.35 4.22
N ASN A 128 18.59 -16.51 3.47
CA ASN A 128 19.08 -17.82 3.05
C ASN A 128 19.73 -18.66 4.15
N LYS A 129 20.32 -18.03 5.17
CA LYS A 129 21.08 -18.73 6.23
C LYS A 129 20.40 -18.68 7.59
N CYS A 130 19.59 -17.66 7.85
CA CYS A 130 19.02 -17.41 9.17
C CYS A 130 17.48 -17.39 9.20
N GLY A 131 16.80 -17.54 8.05
CA GLY A 131 15.34 -17.57 7.95
C GLY A 131 14.69 -18.58 8.88
N GLU A 132 15.18 -19.82 8.92
CA GLU A 132 14.67 -20.84 9.84
C GLU A 132 14.75 -20.44 11.31
N SER A 133 15.82 -19.71 11.69
CA SER A 133 15.98 -19.25 13.07
C SER A 133 14.94 -18.18 13.41
N LEU A 134 14.52 -17.38 12.44
CA LEU A 134 13.40 -16.44 12.62
C LEU A 134 12.07 -17.19 12.67
N VAL A 135 11.85 -18.19 11.81
CA VAL A 135 10.64 -19.03 11.87
C VAL A 135 10.49 -19.69 13.24
N ARG A 136 11.58 -20.23 13.79
CA ARG A 136 11.59 -20.75 15.18
C ARG A 136 11.24 -19.68 16.21
N LEU A 137 11.73 -18.44 16.03
CA LEU A 137 11.39 -17.33 16.91
C LEU A 137 9.91 -16.94 16.77
N LYS A 138 9.38 -16.85 15.56
CA LYS A 138 7.96 -16.60 15.27
C LYS A 138 7.07 -17.63 15.97
N ASN A 139 7.37 -18.91 15.82
CA ASN A 139 6.57 -20.00 16.39
C ASN A 139 6.60 -20.03 17.92
N THR A 140 7.67 -19.52 18.55
CA THR A 140 7.80 -19.49 20.01
C THR A 140 7.34 -18.17 20.63
N ASN A 141 7.56 -17.06 19.94
CA ASN A 141 7.23 -15.71 20.39
C ASN A 141 7.06 -14.77 19.17
N ARG A 142 5.89 -14.85 18.52
CA ARG A 142 5.55 -14.06 17.32
C ARG A 142 5.73 -12.55 17.50
N GLN A 143 5.33 -11.98 18.64
CA GLN A 143 5.51 -10.56 18.90
C GLN A 143 6.99 -10.16 19.01
N CYS A 144 7.86 -11.05 19.53
CA CYS A 144 9.30 -10.81 19.52
C CYS A 144 9.87 -10.80 18.09
N ALA A 145 9.46 -11.77 17.25
CA ALA A 145 9.87 -11.80 15.84
C ALA A 145 9.38 -10.56 15.07
N ALA A 146 8.09 -10.23 15.18
CA ALA A 146 7.50 -9.04 14.55
C ALA A 146 8.16 -7.74 15.04
N SER A 147 8.37 -7.59 16.35
CA SER A 147 9.06 -6.41 16.89
C SER A 147 10.50 -6.29 16.41
N LEU A 148 11.20 -7.40 16.18
CA LEU A 148 12.56 -7.38 15.64
C LEU A 148 12.56 -6.92 14.17
N MET A 149 11.62 -7.41 13.37
CA MET A 149 11.41 -6.99 11.98
C MET A 149 11.00 -5.51 11.89
N ALA A 150 10.18 -5.02 12.82
CA ALA A 150 9.77 -3.61 12.89
C ALA A 150 10.92 -2.62 13.20
N GLN A 151 12.16 -3.09 13.38
CA GLN A 151 13.34 -2.25 13.57
C GLN A 151 14.13 -1.98 12.28
N VAL A 152 13.55 -2.25 11.10
CA VAL A 152 14.14 -1.90 9.79
C VAL A 152 14.65 -0.46 9.77
N GLY A 153 15.82 -0.25 9.16
CA GLY A 153 16.53 1.03 9.12
C GLY A 153 17.35 1.37 10.38
N LYS A 154 17.31 0.55 11.44
CA LYS A 154 18.14 0.72 12.64
C LYS A 154 19.35 -0.21 12.63
N SER A 155 20.40 0.17 13.36
CA SER A 155 21.55 -0.70 13.59
C SER A 155 21.15 -2.00 14.31
N SER A 156 21.89 -3.09 14.09
CA SER A 156 21.60 -4.38 14.72
C SER A 156 21.59 -4.28 16.25
N THR A 157 22.49 -3.49 16.84
CA THR A 157 22.56 -3.27 18.30
C THR A 157 21.35 -2.52 18.83
N ALA A 158 20.92 -1.45 18.14
CA ALA A 158 19.71 -0.71 18.50
C ALA A 158 18.46 -1.58 18.37
N SER A 159 18.40 -2.42 17.33
CA SER A 159 17.30 -3.35 17.09
C SER A 159 17.16 -4.40 18.20
N ILE A 160 18.27 -5.03 18.58
CA ILE A 160 18.31 -5.99 19.70
C ILE A 160 17.92 -5.29 21.00
N TRP A 161 18.51 -4.13 21.29
CA TRP A 161 18.20 -3.38 22.50
C TRP A 161 16.71 -3.02 22.59
N ALA A 162 16.09 -2.60 21.48
CA ALA A 162 14.68 -2.22 21.44
C ALA A 162 13.75 -3.35 21.90
N VAL A 163 14.10 -4.62 21.62
CA VAL A 163 13.23 -5.77 21.92
C VAL A 163 13.53 -6.45 23.26
N ILE A 164 14.75 -6.28 23.79
CA ILE A 164 15.13 -6.77 25.14
C ILE A 164 15.00 -5.71 26.24
N ASN A 165 14.61 -4.48 25.91
CA ASN A 165 14.49 -3.39 26.86
C ASN A 165 13.38 -3.68 27.91
N PRO A 166 13.70 -3.73 29.21
CA PRO A 166 12.70 -4.02 30.25
C PRO A 166 11.85 -2.79 30.61
N PHE A 167 12.23 -1.60 30.18
CA PHE A 167 11.58 -0.33 30.56
C PHE A 167 10.57 0.15 29.50
N LYS A 168 10.80 -0.15 28.21
CA LYS A 168 9.98 0.33 27.08
C LYS A 168 9.40 -0.85 26.28
N LYS A 169 8.12 -0.74 25.91
CA LYS A 169 7.48 -1.70 24.97
C LYS A 169 8.00 -1.47 23.55
N ALA A 170 8.41 -2.55 22.89
CA ALA A 170 8.86 -2.53 21.50
C ALA A 170 7.72 -2.16 20.54
N ALA A 171 8.08 -1.55 19.42
CA ALA A 171 7.16 -1.30 18.30
C ALA A 171 6.84 -2.62 17.59
N LEU A 172 5.65 -2.73 17.00
CA LEU A 172 5.24 -3.88 16.19
C LEU A 172 5.23 -3.57 14.69
N PHE A 173 5.20 -2.29 14.31
CA PHE A 173 5.21 -1.86 12.93
C PHE A 173 6.34 -0.86 12.62
N THR A 174 6.79 -0.87 11.37
CA THR A 174 7.64 0.17 10.77
C THR A 174 6.88 1.51 10.69
N TYR A 175 7.58 2.57 10.25
CA TYR A 175 7.00 3.90 10.00
C TYR A 175 6.15 4.46 11.14
N GLU A 176 6.57 4.20 12.38
CA GLU A 176 5.87 4.64 13.60
C GLU A 176 4.40 4.16 13.70
N GLY A 177 4.02 3.10 12.97
CA GLY A 177 2.66 2.59 12.92
C GLY A 177 1.74 3.33 11.95
N SER A 178 2.30 4.14 11.05
CA SER A 178 1.58 4.69 9.91
C SER A 178 1.11 3.56 8.98
N ASN A 179 -0.07 3.73 8.38
CA ASN A 179 -0.58 2.86 7.33
C ASN A 179 -0.25 3.37 5.92
N GLY A 180 0.33 4.58 5.80
CA GLY A 180 0.75 5.14 4.52
C GLY A 180 -0.39 5.61 3.61
N LEU A 181 -1.62 5.69 4.09
CA LEU A 181 -2.79 5.99 3.24
C LEU A 181 -3.23 7.44 3.34
N LEU A 182 -3.62 8.01 2.20
CA LEU A 182 -4.26 9.31 2.10
C LEU A 182 -5.30 9.31 0.97
N LEU A 183 -6.54 9.64 1.30
CA LEU A 183 -7.61 9.84 0.33
C LEU A 183 -7.91 11.35 0.21
N LEU A 184 -7.86 11.88 -1.01
CA LEU A 184 -8.18 13.27 -1.34
C LEU A 184 -9.36 13.31 -2.31
N SER A 185 -10.21 14.32 -2.22
CA SER A 185 -11.39 14.44 -3.09
C SER A 185 -11.76 15.89 -3.36
N LYS A 186 -12.11 16.19 -4.62
CA LYS A 186 -12.81 17.41 -5.04
C LYS A 186 -14.24 17.44 -4.48
N LYS A 187 -14.87 16.25 -4.44
CA LYS A 187 -16.25 16.02 -4.00
C LYS A 187 -16.36 15.75 -2.50
N LYS A 188 -17.53 16.02 -1.92
CA LYS A 188 -17.74 15.87 -0.47
C LYS A 188 -17.59 14.42 -0.04
N MET A 189 -16.87 14.21 1.07
CA MET A 189 -16.75 12.92 1.73
C MET A 189 -17.56 12.86 3.03
N THR A 190 -18.37 11.83 3.19
CA THR A 190 -19.12 11.50 4.42
C THR A 190 -18.76 10.09 4.90
N ASN A 191 -19.29 9.66 6.05
CA ASN A 191 -19.14 8.30 6.61
C ASN A 191 -17.69 7.78 6.67
N LYS A 192 -16.75 8.69 6.95
CA LYS A 192 -15.32 8.37 6.99
C LYS A 192 -15.02 7.38 8.12
N SER A 193 -14.39 6.27 7.78
CA SER A 193 -14.01 5.22 8.72
C SER A 193 -12.71 4.52 8.29
N LEU A 194 -12.24 3.61 9.13
CA LEU A 194 -11.03 2.84 8.92
C LEU A 194 -11.37 1.35 9.08
N LEU A 195 -11.14 0.57 8.03
CA LEU A 195 -11.09 -0.88 8.15
C LEU A 195 -9.69 -1.26 8.66
N ASN A 196 -9.58 -1.58 9.94
CA ASN A 196 -8.30 -1.93 10.54
C ASN A 196 -7.91 -3.37 10.22
N MET A 197 -6.70 -3.57 9.69
CA MET A 197 -6.13 -4.90 9.40
C MET A 197 -4.86 -5.17 10.21
N SER A 198 -4.57 -4.36 11.24
CA SER A 198 -3.33 -4.48 12.00
C SER A 198 -3.15 -5.84 12.69
N ASP A 199 -4.24 -6.51 13.07
CA ASP A 199 -4.21 -7.83 13.71
C ASP A 199 -3.78 -8.96 12.75
N ILE A 200 -3.92 -8.72 11.44
CA ILE A 200 -3.50 -9.59 10.33
C ILE A 200 -2.38 -8.95 9.50
N SER A 201 -1.69 -7.94 10.03
CA SER A 201 -0.56 -7.28 9.35
C SER A 201 0.77 -7.68 9.96
N THR A 202 1.80 -7.74 9.12
CA THR A 202 3.19 -7.93 9.53
C THR A 202 4.07 -6.84 8.94
N LEU A 203 5.10 -6.43 9.69
CA LEU A 203 6.09 -5.43 9.31
C LEU A 203 5.52 -4.00 9.17
N SER A 204 4.62 -3.78 8.22
CA SER A 204 3.92 -2.52 7.99
C SER A 204 2.44 -2.66 8.39
N ARG A 205 1.85 -1.63 8.97
CA ARG A 205 0.44 -1.65 9.36
C ARG A 205 -0.43 -1.52 8.11
N ARG A 206 -1.27 -2.51 7.79
CA ARG A 206 -2.22 -2.45 6.68
C ARG A 206 -3.63 -2.08 7.17
N SER A 207 -4.41 -1.49 6.28
CA SER A 207 -5.78 -1.04 6.52
C SER A 207 -6.42 -0.56 5.21
N ALA A 208 -7.71 -0.24 5.23
CA ALA A 208 -8.35 0.56 4.19
C ALA A 208 -9.05 1.79 4.78
N LEU A 209 -8.87 2.96 4.14
CA LEU A 209 -9.66 4.15 4.40
C LEU A 209 -10.99 4.03 3.66
N LYS A 210 -12.11 4.13 4.38
CA LYS A 210 -13.46 4.08 3.82
C LYS A 210 -14.11 5.46 3.89
N ALA A 211 -14.78 5.88 2.83
CA ALA A 211 -15.62 7.08 2.81
C ALA A 211 -16.72 6.95 1.75
N SER A 212 -17.87 7.56 1.98
CA SER A 212 -18.88 7.77 0.94
C SER A 212 -18.56 9.09 0.23
N VAL A 213 -18.40 9.04 -1.09
CA VAL A 213 -18.09 10.19 -1.95
C VAL A 213 -19.32 10.52 -2.80
N GLU A 214 -19.70 11.80 -2.81
CA GLU A 214 -20.78 12.32 -3.66
C GLU A 214 -20.59 11.90 -5.12
N ASP A 215 -21.68 11.55 -5.80
CA ASP A 215 -21.73 11.03 -7.18
C ASP A 215 -20.95 9.75 -7.48
N VAL A 216 -20.33 9.10 -6.48
CA VAL A 216 -19.62 7.81 -6.67
C VAL A 216 -20.17 6.70 -5.80
N GLY A 217 -20.47 6.97 -4.52
CA GLY A 217 -20.78 5.93 -3.53
C GLY A 217 -19.59 5.63 -2.63
N ASN A 218 -19.38 4.37 -2.27
CA ASN A 218 -18.33 3.98 -1.33
C ASN A 218 -16.96 3.88 -2.00
N ILE A 219 -15.97 4.56 -1.44
CA ILE A 219 -14.55 4.44 -1.80
C ILE A 219 -13.79 3.75 -0.69
N TYR A 220 -13.02 2.73 -1.06
CA TYR A 220 -11.98 2.14 -0.25
C TYR A 220 -10.62 2.49 -0.82
N CYS A 221 -9.77 3.12 -0.03
CA CYS A 221 -8.38 3.37 -0.37
C CYS A 221 -7.48 2.47 0.47
N THR A 222 -6.71 1.57 -0.17
CA THR A 222 -5.95 0.51 0.52
C THR A 222 -4.53 0.36 0.01
N HIS A 223 -3.72 -0.41 0.75
CA HIS A 223 -2.43 -0.94 0.34
C HIS A 223 -2.23 -2.29 1.04
N LEU A 224 -2.35 -3.39 0.31
CA LEU A 224 -2.25 -4.74 0.88
C LEU A 224 -0.79 -5.20 1.03
N SER A 225 -0.55 -6.29 1.75
CA SER A 225 0.79 -6.82 1.99
C SER A 225 1.47 -7.29 0.69
N ALA A 226 2.63 -6.73 0.38
CA ALA A 226 3.50 -7.19 -0.70
C ALA A 226 4.07 -8.60 -0.44
N ASN A 227 4.43 -9.29 -1.51
CA ASN A 227 5.23 -10.50 -1.42
C ASN A 227 6.71 -10.14 -1.20
N LEU A 228 7.17 -10.26 0.04
CA LEU A 228 8.53 -9.90 0.43
C LEU A 228 9.40 -11.13 0.69
N GLU A 229 9.10 -12.31 0.11
CA GLU A 229 9.86 -13.54 0.41
C GLU A 229 11.36 -13.42 0.11
N ASP A 230 11.71 -12.66 -0.92
CA ASP A 230 13.10 -12.39 -1.33
C ASP A 230 13.76 -11.22 -0.58
N GLU A 231 12.99 -10.46 0.20
CA GLU A 231 13.46 -9.22 0.86
C GLU A 231 13.40 -9.28 2.39
N ALA A 232 12.44 -10.02 2.92
CA ALA A 232 12.15 -10.10 4.34
C ALA A 232 11.55 -11.46 4.73
N PRO A 233 12.16 -12.18 5.69
CA PRO A 233 11.57 -13.39 6.21
C PRO A 233 10.22 -13.10 6.93
N TYR A 234 9.22 -13.95 6.70
CA TYR A 234 7.87 -13.73 7.21
C TYR A 234 7.75 -14.04 8.72
N ALA A 235 7.38 -13.03 9.51
CA ALA A 235 7.24 -13.10 10.97
C ALA A 235 5.78 -13.07 11.46
N GLY A 236 4.82 -13.13 10.54
CA GLY A 236 3.41 -12.82 10.81
C GLY A 236 2.53 -13.94 11.34
N LYS A 237 1.22 -13.74 11.25
CA LYS A 237 0.18 -14.68 11.73
C LYS A 237 0.06 -15.92 10.85
N PHE A 238 0.23 -15.74 9.54
CA PHE A 238 -0.02 -16.75 8.51
C PHE A 238 1.21 -17.61 8.25
N ASN A 239 1.29 -18.32 7.13
CA ASN A 239 2.51 -19.04 6.73
C ASN A 239 3.41 -18.22 5.80
N SER A 240 2.85 -17.37 4.95
CA SER A 240 3.57 -16.57 3.95
C SER A 240 3.04 -15.13 3.87
N TRP A 241 3.76 -14.30 3.10
CA TRP A 241 3.28 -12.97 2.71
C TRP A 241 2.01 -13.05 1.84
N GLY A 242 1.94 -14.05 0.95
CA GLY A 242 0.77 -14.29 0.10
C GLY A 242 -0.50 -14.63 0.90
N GLU A 243 -0.40 -15.53 1.88
CA GLU A 243 -1.55 -15.83 2.77
C GLU A 243 -1.99 -14.61 3.57
N GLU A 244 -1.05 -13.73 3.96
CA GLU A 244 -1.38 -12.47 4.62
C GLU A 244 -2.11 -11.50 3.69
N ASN A 245 -1.63 -11.34 2.45
CA ASN A 245 -2.29 -10.53 1.44
C ASN A 245 -3.72 -11.03 1.16
N TYR A 246 -3.89 -12.34 0.97
CA TYR A 246 -5.19 -12.96 0.73
C TYR A 246 -6.16 -12.69 1.88
N ALA A 247 -5.74 -12.88 3.13
CA ALA A 247 -6.59 -12.62 4.30
C ALA A 247 -6.97 -11.12 4.43
N GLN A 248 -6.11 -10.21 3.96
CA GLN A 248 -6.44 -8.78 3.92
C GLN A 248 -7.41 -8.46 2.78
N ALA A 249 -7.27 -9.10 1.61
CA ALA A 249 -8.21 -8.99 0.50
C ALA A 249 -9.59 -9.54 0.89
N GLU A 250 -9.66 -10.69 1.58
CA GLU A 250 -10.90 -11.26 2.13
C GLU A 250 -11.58 -10.28 3.10
N LYS A 251 -10.84 -9.75 4.07
CA LYS A 251 -11.39 -8.78 5.03
C LYS A 251 -11.88 -7.48 4.36
N LEU A 252 -11.19 -7.03 3.31
CA LEU A 252 -11.62 -5.88 2.51
C LEU A 252 -12.91 -6.18 1.76
N LEU A 253 -12.97 -7.34 1.11
CA LEU A 253 -14.12 -7.80 0.35
C LEU A 253 -15.34 -7.96 1.25
N GLU A 254 -15.22 -8.57 2.42
CA GLU A 254 -16.30 -8.70 3.41
C GLU A 254 -16.91 -7.33 3.76
N ASP A 255 -16.10 -6.33 4.10
CA ASP A 255 -16.60 -4.98 4.44
C ASP A 255 -17.20 -4.26 3.21
N ALA A 256 -16.64 -4.50 2.02
CA ALA A 256 -17.12 -3.91 0.77
C ALA A 256 -18.46 -4.52 0.32
N LEU A 257 -18.66 -5.82 0.51
CA LEU A 257 -19.88 -6.52 0.12
C LEU A 257 -21.08 -6.17 0.99
N ASP A 258 -20.85 -5.80 2.26
CA ASP A 258 -21.89 -5.34 3.20
C ASP A 258 -22.52 -3.98 2.80
N ALA A 259 -21.97 -3.29 1.79
CA ALA A 259 -22.53 -2.06 1.27
C ALA A 259 -23.50 -2.31 0.10
N ASP A 260 -24.68 -1.68 0.14
CA ASP A 260 -25.66 -1.70 -0.97
C ASP A 260 -25.37 -0.65 -2.06
N GLU A 261 -24.53 0.34 -1.77
CA GLU A 261 -24.22 1.44 -2.69
C GLU A 261 -23.14 1.05 -3.72
N PRO A 262 -23.11 1.72 -4.89
CA PRO A 262 -21.97 1.65 -5.80
C PRO A 262 -20.64 1.81 -5.06
N THR A 263 -19.66 0.98 -5.42
CA THR A 263 -18.42 0.86 -4.65
C THR A 263 -17.22 0.81 -5.59
N ALA A 264 -16.16 1.54 -5.24
CA ALA A 264 -14.83 1.35 -5.81
C ALA A 264 -13.78 1.09 -4.73
N MET A 265 -12.92 0.10 -4.97
CA MET A 265 -11.75 -0.20 -4.16
C MET A 265 -10.50 0.13 -4.96
N MET A 266 -9.67 1.01 -4.41
CA MET A 266 -8.55 1.65 -5.08
C MET A 266 -7.29 1.41 -4.27
N GLY A 267 -6.19 1.05 -4.90
CA GLY A 267 -4.93 0.89 -4.17
C GLY A 267 -3.87 0.08 -4.87
N ASP A 268 -2.77 -0.10 -4.16
CA ASP A 268 -1.77 -1.12 -4.43
C ASP A 268 -2.20 -2.41 -3.72
N PHE A 269 -2.74 -3.36 -4.48
CA PHE A 269 -3.19 -4.64 -3.92
C PHE A 269 -2.07 -5.66 -3.86
N ASN A 270 -0.89 -5.37 -4.42
CA ASN A 270 0.23 -6.30 -4.51
C ASN A 270 -0.13 -7.67 -5.12
N CYS A 271 -1.19 -7.74 -5.93
CA CYS A 271 -1.58 -8.91 -6.69
C CYS A 271 -1.85 -8.53 -8.14
N GLY A 272 -1.72 -9.46 -9.06
CA GLY A 272 -2.01 -9.24 -10.47
C GLY A 272 -1.78 -10.47 -11.32
N HIS A 273 -2.46 -10.53 -12.46
CA HIS A 273 -2.37 -11.66 -13.38
C HIS A 273 -1.29 -11.45 -14.44
N ALA A 274 -0.72 -12.56 -14.92
CA ALA A 274 -0.03 -12.56 -16.20
C ALA A 274 -1.07 -12.47 -17.30
N VAL A 275 -0.95 -11.49 -18.19
CA VAL A 275 -1.92 -11.28 -19.29
C VAL A 275 -1.31 -11.69 -20.62
N SER A 276 -2.00 -12.61 -21.32
CA SER A 276 -1.55 -13.12 -22.63
C SER A 276 -1.35 -11.98 -23.63
N GLY A 277 -0.22 -12.00 -24.35
CA GLY A 277 0.14 -10.94 -25.32
C GLY A 277 0.82 -9.72 -24.70
N THR A 278 0.98 -9.69 -23.38
CA THR A 278 1.77 -8.67 -22.66
C THR A 278 3.05 -9.28 -22.07
N ASN A 279 3.87 -8.47 -21.40
CA ASN A 279 5.02 -8.94 -20.61
C ASN A 279 4.74 -8.90 -19.09
N LEU A 280 3.47 -8.85 -18.70
CA LEU A 280 3.06 -8.86 -17.30
C LEU A 280 3.31 -10.23 -16.66
N SER A 281 3.91 -10.20 -15.48
CA SER A 281 4.13 -11.36 -14.62
C SER A 281 3.05 -11.42 -13.54
N SER A 282 2.65 -12.64 -13.18
CA SER A 282 1.71 -12.87 -12.10
C SER A 282 2.33 -12.55 -10.73
N GLU A 283 1.51 -12.06 -9.80
CA GLU A 283 1.85 -11.83 -8.41
C GLU A 283 0.62 -12.14 -7.55
N LEU A 284 0.74 -12.98 -6.53
CA LEU A 284 -0.33 -13.27 -5.55
C LEU A 284 -1.75 -13.42 -6.15
N VAL A 285 -1.88 -14.18 -7.24
CA VAL A 285 -3.08 -14.22 -8.10
C VAL A 285 -4.35 -14.56 -7.34
N GLU A 286 -4.26 -15.40 -6.31
CA GLU A 286 -5.40 -15.85 -5.52
C GLU A 286 -6.16 -14.68 -4.86
N SER A 287 -5.46 -13.61 -4.47
CA SER A 287 -6.08 -12.42 -3.89
C SER A 287 -6.85 -11.60 -4.92
N CYS A 288 -6.32 -11.48 -6.13
CA CYS A 288 -6.97 -10.75 -7.21
C CYS A 288 -8.14 -11.56 -7.78
N ASP A 289 -8.02 -12.88 -7.90
CA ASP A 289 -9.13 -13.78 -8.25
C ASP A 289 -10.32 -13.64 -7.27
N LEU A 290 -10.02 -13.52 -5.97
CA LEU A 290 -11.04 -13.30 -4.94
C LEU A 290 -11.80 -11.98 -5.17
N LEU A 291 -11.10 -10.89 -5.48
CA LEU A 291 -11.72 -9.58 -5.71
C LEU A 291 -12.50 -9.55 -7.04
N ASN A 292 -11.93 -10.11 -8.10
CA ASN A 292 -12.54 -10.24 -9.44
C ASN A 292 -13.80 -11.09 -9.45
N SER A 293 -13.99 -11.96 -8.45
CA SER A 293 -15.23 -12.73 -8.29
C SER A 293 -16.46 -11.86 -7.98
N PHE A 294 -16.27 -10.62 -7.52
CA PHE A 294 -17.35 -9.73 -7.08
C PHE A 294 -17.28 -8.31 -7.62
N PHE A 295 -16.13 -7.89 -8.13
CA PHE A 295 -15.88 -6.56 -8.67
C PHE A 295 -15.24 -6.67 -10.05
N LYS A 296 -15.48 -5.68 -10.91
CA LYS A 296 -14.81 -5.54 -12.21
C LYS A 296 -13.52 -4.74 -12.07
N ASP A 297 -12.46 -5.22 -12.71
CA ASP A 297 -11.20 -4.51 -12.90
C ASP A 297 -11.05 -4.05 -14.35
N ALA A 298 -11.37 -2.78 -14.61
CA ALA A 298 -11.36 -2.27 -15.97
C ALA A 298 -9.96 -2.21 -16.58
N ILE A 299 -8.92 -1.92 -15.78
CA ILE A 299 -7.56 -1.80 -16.34
C ILE A 299 -7.02 -3.17 -16.74
N GLU A 300 -7.30 -4.21 -15.98
CA GLU A 300 -6.88 -5.58 -16.33
C GLU A 300 -7.63 -6.12 -17.55
N GLU A 301 -8.94 -5.88 -17.64
CA GLU A 301 -9.79 -6.41 -18.71
C GLU A 301 -9.57 -5.73 -20.06
N GLU A 302 -9.45 -4.40 -20.07
CA GLU A 302 -9.53 -3.60 -21.32
C GLU A 302 -8.17 -3.07 -21.78
N ASN A 303 -7.28 -2.69 -20.84
CA ASN A 303 -6.00 -2.04 -21.15
C ASN A 303 -4.86 -2.47 -20.19
N PRO A 304 -4.52 -3.76 -20.16
CA PRO A 304 -3.56 -4.31 -19.21
C PRO A 304 -2.17 -3.71 -19.44
N SER A 305 -1.74 -2.87 -18.50
CA SER A 305 -0.43 -2.22 -18.52
C SER A 305 0.20 -2.26 -17.15
N CYS A 306 1.53 -2.37 -17.14
CA CYS A 306 2.30 -2.45 -15.92
C CYS A 306 2.18 -1.19 -15.06
N THR A 307 2.12 -1.36 -13.73
CA THR A 307 2.17 -0.29 -12.72
C THR A 307 3.44 -0.36 -11.87
N PHE A 308 4.02 -1.55 -11.66
CA PHE A 308 5.33 -1.73 -11.04
C PHE A 308 6.29 -2.41 -12.01
N CYS A 309 7.16 -1.61 -12.62
CA CYS A 309 7.74 -1.94 -13.91
C CYS A 309 9.27 -1.95 -13.94
N SER A 310 9.82 -2.88 -14.71
CA SER A 310 11.26 -3.06 -14.91
C SER A 310 11.93 -1.87 -15.59
N GLU A 311 11.21 -1.09 -16.40
CA GLU A 311 11.74 0.14 -16.98
C GLU A 311 11.71 1.34 -16.03
N ASN A 312 11.04 1.22 -14.89
CA ASN A 312 11.06 2.25 -13.85
C ASN A 312 12.40 2.18 -13.08
N GLU A 313 13.23 3.21 -13.27
CA GLU A 313 14.63 3.20 -12.79
C GLU A 313 14.77 3.15 -11.26
N ILE A 314 13.71 3.46 -10.51
CA ILE A 314 13.74 3.44 -9.05
C ILE A 314 12.93 2.30 -8.44
N ALA A 315 12.28 1.45 -9.26
CA ALA A 315 11.50 0.32 -8.79
C ALA A 315 12.34 -0.88 -8.37
N GLY A 316 13.57 -1.01 -8.89
CA GLY A 316 14.48 -2.11 -8.51
C GLY A 316 14.01 -3.51 -8.94
N THR A 317 12.96 -3.61 -9.77
CA THR A 317 12.42 -4.88 -10.26
C THR A 317 12.95 -5.25 -11.64
N LYS A 318 12.96 -6.55 -11.94
CA LYS A 318 13.20 -7.09 -13.29
C LYS A 318 11.93 -7.57 -13.98
N LEU A 319 10.81 -7.57 -13.26
CA LEU A 319 9.52 -8.02 -13.73
C LEU A 319 8.57 -6.83 -13.90
N ASN A 320 7.64 -6.96 -14.84
CA ASN A 320 6.55 -6.02 -15.03
C ASN A 320 5.30 -6.60 -14.39
N ARG A 321 4.65 -5.85 -13.51
CA ARG A 321 3.45 -6.29 -12.81
C ARG A 321 2.40 -5.17 -12.83
N LEU A 322 1.15 -5.56 -13.02
CA LEU A 322 -0.01 -4.69 -12.81
C LEU A 322 -0.57 -5.05 -11.43
N ILE A 323 -0.22 -4.26 -10.41
CA ILE A 323 -0.57 -4.52 -8.99
C ILE A 323 -1.32 -3.36 -8.33
N ASP A 324 -1.41 -2.22 -9.00
CA ASP A 324 -2.24 -1.10 -8.61
C ASP A 324 -3.53 -1.19 -9.41
N HIS A 325 -4.68 -1.20 -8.72
CA HIS A 325 -5.97 -1.49 -9.34
C HIS A 325 -7.07 -0.55 -8.85
N ILE A 326 -8.14 -0.48 -9.64
CA ILE A 326 -9.41 0.12 -9.25
C ILE A 326 -10.54 -0.86 -9.55
N TYR A 327 -10.95 -1.61 -8.53
CA TYR A 327 -12.07 -2.54 -8.58
C TYR A 327 -13.39 -1.79 -8.43
N THR A 328 -14.38 -2.08 -9.28
CA THR A 328 -15.67 -1.39 -9.28
C THR A 328 -16.86 -2.36 -9.21
N ARG A 329 -17.93 -1.95 -8.52
CA ARG A 329 -19.21 -2.67 -8.45
C ARG A 329 -20.35 -1.67 -8.45
N GLY A 330 -21.32 -1.85 -9.35
CA GLY A 330 -22.42 -0.89 -9.53
C GLY A 330 -21.98 0.43 -10.15
N LEU A 331 -20.85 0.46 -10.85
CA LEU A 331 -20.32 1.60 -11.60
C LEU A 331 -19.98 1.16 -13.02
N TYR A 332 -20.30 2.00 -14.00
CA TYR A 332 -19.87 1.83 -15.37
C TYR A 332 -18.54 2.56 -15.60
N THR A 333 -17.53 1.86 -16.11
CA THR A 333 -16.25 2.47 -16.47
C THR A 333 -16.26 2.87 -17.95
N SER A 334 -15.98 4.14 -18.24
CA SER A 334 -15.96 4.68 -19.60
C SER A 334 -14.55 4.90 -20.16
N SER A 335 -13.53 4.90 -19.31
CA SER A 335 -12.12 4.94 -19.71
C SER A 335 -11.19 4.50 -18.59
N GLU A 336 -10.02 4.01 -18.97
CA GLU A 336 -8.98 3.51 -18.08
C GLU A 336 -7.58 3.78 -18.65
N GLU A 337 -6.65 4.22 -17.80
CA GLU A 337 -5.28 4.52 -18.20
C GLU A 337 -4.29 4.33 -17.05
N VAL A 338 -3.08 3.88 -17.39
CA VAL A 338 -1.91 3.99 -16.51
C VAL A 338 -1.32 5.39 -16.64
N VAL A 339 -1.28 6.13 -15.54
CA VAL A 339 -0.89 7.54 -15.45
C VAL A 339 0.39 7.73 -14.64
N LEU A 340 0.86 8.98 -14.56
CA LEU A 340 2.00 9.38 -13.72
C LEU A 340 3.34 8.71 -14.10
N LYS A 341 3.50 8.34 -15.38
CA LYS A 341 4.71 7.68 -15.93
C LYS A 341 5.88 8.63 -16.16
N GLN A 342 5.68 9.93 -16.05
CA GLN A 342 6.69 10.94 -16.35
C GLN A 342 7.89 10.85 -15.40
N LYS A 343 9.06 11.18 -15.94
CA LYS A 343 10.24 11.44 -15.13
C LYS A 343 10.34 12.92 -14.80
N VAL A 344 10.89 13.21 -13.63
CA VAL A 344 11.07 14.55 -13.07
C VAL A 344 12.53 14.81 -12.77
N ARG A 345 12.93 16.08 -12.87
CA ARG A 345 14.28 16.50 -12.48
C ARG A 345 14.31 16.72 -10.97
N VAL A 346 15.31 16.14 -10.33
CA VAL A 346 15.58 16.32 -8.91
C VAL A 346 17.06 16.62 -8.70
N THR A 347 17.36 17.46 -7.71
CA THR A 347 18.74 17.77 -7.32
C THR A 347 19.25 16.75 -6.29
N ILE A 348 20.30 16.00 -6.62
CA ILE A 348 20.99 15.05 -5.74
C ILE A 348 22.45 15.43 -5.68
N ASP A 349 22.97 15.71 -4.48
CA ASP A 349 24.37 16.13 -4.26
C ASP A 349 24.81 17.29 -5.18
N GLY A 350 23.90 18.26 -5.39
CA GLY A 350 24.12 19.42 -6.25
C GLY A 350 24.06 19.13 -7.76
N LYS A 351 23.66 17.93 -8.18
CA LYS A 351 23.51 17.55 -9.59
C LYS A 351 22.04 17.25 -9.92
N GLU A 352 21.61 17.74 -11.07
CA GLU A 352 20.29 17.40 -11.62
C GLU A 352 20.30 15.97 -12.16
N LYS A 353 19.32 15.17 -11.74
CA LYS A 353 19.06 13.83 -12.26
C LYS A 353 17.60 13.71 -12.68
N LEU A 354 17.37 13.03 -13.79
CA LEU A 354 16.03 12.65 -14.21
C LEU A 354 15.66 11.32 -13.51
N VAL A 355 14.55 11.29 -12.79
CA VAL A 355 14.08 10.11 -12.04
C VAL A 355 12.58 9.93 -12.23
N ASN A 356 12.05 8.71 -12.13
CA ASN A 356 10.60 8.49 -12.08
C ASN A 356 9.98 9.16 -10.84
N LEU A 357 8.70 9.54 -10.94
CA LEU A 357 7.96 10.17 -9.84
C LEU A 357 7.84 9.26 -8.60
N SER A 358 7.59 7.98 -8.85
CA SER A 358 7.50 6.90 -7.88
C SER A 358 8.07 5.63 -8.53
N ASP A 359 8.34 4.61 -7.73
CA ASP A 359 8.59 3.25 -8.19
C ASP A 359 7.35 2.59 -8.79
N HIS A 360 6.16 3.15 -8.53
CA HIS A 360 4.91 2.79 -9.18
C HIS A 360 4.46 3.84 -10.20
N TYR A 361 3.64 3.42 -11.16
CA TYR A 361 2.77 4.28 -11.95
C TYR A 361 1.36 4.26 -11.36
N GLY A 362 0.57 5.31 -11.63
CA GLY A 362 -0.80 5.38 -11.16
C GLY A 362 -1.77 4.67 -12.10
N VAL A 363 -2.96 4.35 -11.61
CA VAL A 363 -4.10 3.92 -12.43
C VAL A 363 -5.21 4.94 -12.29
N SER A 364 -5.81 5.32 -13.41
CA SER A 364 -6.95 6.23 -13.45
C SER A 364 -8.08 5.63 -14.26
N ILE A 365 -9.31 5.76 -13.76
CA ILE A 365 -10.53 5.38 -14.47
C ILE A 365 -11.55 6.51 -14.42
N THR A 366 -12.45 6.56 -15.40
CA THR A 366 -13.63 7.42 -15.37
C THR A 366 -14.87 6.55 -15.18
N VAL A 367 -15.69 6.89 -14.17
CA VAL A 367 -16.90 6.12 -13.82
C VAL A 367 -18.18 6.94 -13.86
N GLU A 368 -19.28 6.25 -14.12
CA GLU A 368 -20.66 6.75 -14.10
C GLU A 368 -21.55 5.75 -13.32
N GLN A 369 -22.63 6.23 -12.70
CA GLN A 369 -23.61 5.38 -11.99
C GLN A 369 -24.72 4.86 -12.90
#